data_AF-A0A523SB54-F1
#
_entry.id   AF-A0A523SB54-F1
#
_cell.length_a   1.000
_cell.length_b   1.000
_cell.length_c   1.000
_cell.angle_alpha   90.00
_cell.angle_beta   90.00
_cell.angle_gamma   90.00
#
_symmetry.space_group_name_H-M   'P 1'
#
loop_
_entity.id
_entity.type
_entity.pdbx_description
1 polymer ?
#
loop_
_entity_poly.entity_id
_entity_poly.type
_entity_poly.pdbx_seq_one_letter_code
_entity_poly.pdbx_strand_id
1 'polypeptide(L)'
;MSIQIVKNFVAAGIYLLLRLLLQTAQEQTRRSIIHVRKLRILLSLLAIPALTFLYVDDIRYYLQYYPAVIPPLPAWVYIACLAWLVIDVLWQFRKLQHEIIRGPVIEGTPE
;
A
#
# COMPACT_ATOMS: atom_id res chain seq x y z
N MET A 1 6.89 23.76 -5.66
CA MET A 1 6.09 23.81 -4.41
C MET A 1 4.97 22.77 -4.33
N SER A 2 4.46 22.22 -5.44
CA SER A 2 3.34 21.24 -5.45
C SER A 2 3.73 19.80 -5.02
N ILE A 3 4.84 19.25 -5.53
CA ILE A 3 5.19 17.83 -5.34
C ILE A 3 5.58 17.48 -3.89
N GLN A 4 6.29 18.38 -3.19
CA GLN A 4 6.69 18.15 -1.81
C GLN A 4 5.49 18.04 -0.86
N ILE A 5 4.42 18.80 -1.12
CA ILE A 5 3.17 18.76 -0.35
C ILE A 5 2.47 17.42 -0.58
N VAL A 6 2.43 16.94 -1.82
CA VAL A 6 1.86 15.62 -2.15
C VAL A 6 2.65 14.51 -1.47
N LYS A 7 3.98 14.55 -1.51
CA LYS A 7 4.85 13.59 -0.80
C LYS A 7 4.56 13.55 0.70
N ASN A 8 4.47 14.73 1.33
CA ASN A 8 4.19 14.84 2.76
C ASN A 8 2.78 14.37 3.13
N PHE A 9 1.77 14.69 2.32
CA PHE A 9 0.39 14.26 2.53
C PHE A 9 0.26 12.74 2.44
N VAL A 10 0.90 12.15 1.44
CA VAL A 10 0.89 10.71 1.22
C VAL A 10 1.68 9.97 2.31
N ALA A 11 2.83 10.50 2.73
CA ALA A 11 3.58 9.97 3.87
C ALA A 11 2.78 10.04 5.18
N ALA A 12 2.09 11.16 5.42
CA ALA A 12 1.20 11.31 6.57
C ALA A 12 0.04 10.31 6.52
N GLY A 13 -0.56 10.08 5.35
CA GLY A 13 -1.61 9.08 5.14
C GLY A 13 -1.14 7.65 5.40
N ILE A 14 0.03 7.27 4.87
CA ILE A 14 0.65 5.97 5.12
C ILE A 14 0.93 5.79 6.62
N TYR A 15 1.53 6.80 7.26
CA TYR A 15 1.85 6.78 8.69
C TYR A 15 0.59 6.63 9.56
N LEU A 16 -0.47 7.38 9.25
CA LEU A 16 -1.73 7.35 10.00
C LEU A 16 -2.44 5.99 9.84
N LEU A 17 -2.42 5.41 8.64
CA LEU A 17 -2.95 4.07 8.39
C LEU A 17 -2.11 2.98 9.08
N LEU A 18 -0.78 3.09 9.08
CA LEU A 18 0.10 2.19 9.85
C LEU A 18 -0.19 2.26 11.34
N ARG A 19 -0.35 3.47 11.88
CA ARG A 19 -0.66 3.67 13.30
C ARG A 19 -2.01 3.06 13.67
N LEU A 20 -3.02 3.23 12.84
CA LEU A 20 -4.34 2.61 13.03
C LEU A 20 -4.28 1.08 12.94
N LEU A 21 -3.49 0.53 12.01
CA LEU A 21 -3.24 -0.92 11.91
C LEU A 21 -2.56 -1.46 13.17
N LEU A 22 -1.56 -0.75 13.70
CA LEU A 22 -0.84 -1.09 14.92
C LEU A 22 -1.76 -1.06 16.15
N GLN A 23 -2.62 -0.05 16.26
CA GLN A 23 -3.57 0.06 17.37
C GLN A 23 -4.66 -1.03 17.31
N THR A 24 -5.17 -1.34 16.11
CA THR A 24 -6.21 -2.36 15.93
C THR A 24 -5.67 -3.80 16.00
N ALA A 25 -4.37 -4.01 15.82
CA ALA A 25 -3.74 -5.31 16.07
C ALA A 25 -3.77 -5.72 17.55
N GLN A 26 -3.84 -4.73 18.46
CA GLN A 26 -3.87 -4.96 19.91
C GLN A 26 -5.28 -5.38 20.41
N GLU A 27 -6.34 -5.04 19.67
CA GLU A 27 -7.73 -5.38 19.98
C GLU A 27 -8.23 -6.52 19.09
N GLN A 28 -7.81 -7.77 19.36
CA GLN A 28 -8.25 -8.96 18.60
C GLN A 28 -9.72 -9.34 18.87
N THR A 29 -10.66 -8.55 18.37
CA THR A 29 -12.10 -8.89 18.35
C THR A 29 -12.56 -9.14 16.91
N ARG A 30 -13.61 -9.93 16.68
CA ARG A 30 -14.14 -10.27 15.33
C ARG A 30 -14.39 -9.06 14.41
N ARG A 31 -14.72 -7.89 14.96
CA ARG A 31 -14.86 -6.61 14.22
C ARG A 31 -13.51 -5.96 13.84
N SER A 32 -12.44 -6.25 14.58
CA SER A 32 -11.09 -5.73 14.32
C SER A 32 -10.49 -6.30 13.03
N ILE A 33 -10.69 -7.60 12.75
CA ILE A 33 -10.08 -8.28 11.59
C ILE A 33 -10.60 -7.67 10.28
N ILE A 34 -11.92 -7.45 10.18
CA ILE A 34 -12.54 -6.81 9.02
C ILE A 34 -12.06 -5.36 8.89
N HIS A 35 -11.90 -4.64 10.00
CA HIS A 35 -11.42 -3.26 10.00
C HIS A 35 -9.96 -3.16 9.56
N VAL A 36 -9.08 -4.03 10.08
CA VAL A 36 -7.67 -4.16 9.73
C VAL A 36 -7.49 -4.47 8.23
N ARG A 37 -8.29 -5.38 7.67
CA ARG A 37 -8.25 -5.69 6.23
C ARG A 37 -8.66 -4.50 5.36
N LYS A 38 -9.73 -3.80 5.73
CA LYS A 38 -10.15 -2.57 5.03
C LYS A 38 -9.04 -1.52 5.08
N LEU A 39 -8.37 -1.40 6.22
CA LEU A 39 -7.25 -0.46 6.38
C LEU A 39 -6.04 -0.84 5.53
N ARG A 40 -5.71 -2.13 5.41
CA ARG A 40 -4.68 -2.61 4.48
C ARG A 40 -5.03 -2.29 3.03
N ILE A 41 -6.26 -2.52 2.61
CA ILE A 41 -6.73 -2.16 1.25
C ILE A 41 -6.54 -0.67 0.99
N LEU A 42 -6.95 0.18 1.94
CA LEU A 42 -6.78 1.63 1.83
C LEU A 42 -5.30 2.02 1.77
N LEU A 43 -4.45 1.39 2.56
CA LEU A 43 -3.01 1.64 2.57
C LEU A 43 -2.37 1.26 1.23
N SER A 44 -2.69 0.08 0.70
CA SER A 44 -2.17 -0.38 -0.60
C SER A 44 -2.71 0.49 -1.76
N LEU A 45 -3.98 0.92 -1.71
CA LEU A 45 -4.54 1.87 -2.68
C LEU A 45 -3.90 3.26 -2.60
N LEU A 46 -3.51 3.73 -1.41
CA LEU A 46 -2.80 5.00 -1.23
C LEU A 46 -1.33 4.89 -1.68
N ALA A 47 -0.71 3.72 -1.47
CA ALA A 47 0.68 3.45 -1.83
C ALA A 47 0.91 3.40 -3.35
N ILE A 48 -0.09 3.00 -4.14
CA ILE A 48 0.00 2.98 -5.62
C ILE A 48 0.30 4.38 -6.20
N PRO A 49 -0.53 5.42 -6.00
CA PRO A 49 -0.23 6.75 -6.49
C PRO A 49 1.02 7.34 -5.82
N ALA A 50 1.28 7.02 -4.55
CA ALA A 50 2.50 7.42 -3.84
C ALA A 50 3.75 7.01 -4.61
N LEU A 51 3.83 5.72 -4.94
CA LEU A 51 4.94 5.11 -5.63
C LEU A 51 5.10 5.68 -7.04
N THR A 52 3.98 5.87 -7.74
CA THR A 52 3.97 6.50 -9.08
C THR A 52 4.52 7.93 -9.04
N PHE A 53 4.10 8.76 -8.08
CA PHE A 53 4.59 10.13 -7.96
C PHE A 53 6.08 10.17 -7.60
N LEU A 54 6.54 9.31 -6.69
CA LEU A 54 7.95 9.21 -6.34
C LEU A 54 8.80 8.79 -7.54
N TYR A 55 8.35 7.77 -8.28
CA TYR A 55 9.05 7.27 -9.45
C TYR A 55 9.17 8.31 -10.58
N VAL A 56 8.07 9.01 -10.88
CA VAL A 56 8.07 10.06 -11.91
C VAL A 56 8.96 11.24 -11.52
N ASP A 57 8.94 11.63 -10.25
CA ASP A 57 9.78 12.72 -9.74
C ASP A 57 11.27 12.35 -9.77
N ASP A 58 11.62 11.13 -9.36
CA ASP A 58 12.99 10.60 -9.44
C ASP A 58 13.49 10.53 -10.88
N ILE A 59 12.67 10.03 -11.82
CA ILE A 59 13.04 10.04 -13.25
C ILE A 59 13.27 11.45 -13.75
N ARG A 60 12.36 12.38 -13.43
CA ARG A 60 12.47 13.78 -13.89
C ARG A 60 13.74 14.42 -13.35
N TYR A 61 14.05 14.22 -12.08
CA TYR A 61 15.29 14.68 -11.47
C TYR A 61 16.51 14.06 -12.15
N TYR A 62 16.52 12.74 -12.36
CA TYR A 62 17.64 12.06 -13.01
C TYR A 62 17.86 12.49 -14.46
N LEU A 63 16.81 12.63 -15.25
CA LEU A 63 16.92 13.13 -16.63
C LEU A 63 17.45 14.57 -16.68
N GLN A 64 17.16 15.37 -15.66
CA GLN A 64 17.61 16.76 -15.58
C GLN A 64 19.09 16.88 -15.19
N TYR A 65 19.59 16.04 -14.28
CA TYR A 65 20.93 16.18 -13.71
C TYR A 65 21.94 15.11 -14.18
N TYR A 66 21.48 13.95 -14.64
CA TYR A 66 22.31 12.80 -15.02
C TYR A 66 21.78 12.07 -16.28
N PRO A 67 21.69 12.73 -17.44
CA PRO A 67 21.04 12.20 -18.64
C PRO A 67 21.71 10.95 -19.25
N ALA A 68 22.97 10.66 -18.91
CA ALA A 68 23.73 9.53 -19.45
C ALA A 68 23.78 8.31 -18.51
N VAL A 69 23.10 8.35 -17.36
CA VAL A 69 23.15 7.31 -16.33
C VAL A 69 21.80 6.61 -16.21
N ILE A 70 21.83 5.30 -15.97
CA ILE A 70 20.62 4.51 -15.69
C ILE A 70 19.92 5.08 -14.45
N PRO A 71 18.60 5.33 -14.47
CA PRO A 71 17.88 5.83 -13.30
C PRO A 71 18.05 4.88 -12.09
N PRO A 72 18.02 5.42 -10.85
CA PRO A 72 18.37 4.69 -9.64
C PRO A 72 17.36 3.58 -9.34
N LEU A 73 16.09 3.80 -9.72
CA LEU A 73 15.06 2.79 -9.72
C LEU A 73 14.79 2.39 -11.17
N PRO A 74 15.19 1.18 -11.59
CA PRO A 74 14.86 0.67 -12.91
C PRO A 74 13.34 0.52 -13.09
N ALA A 75 12.85 0.75 -14.30
CA ALA A 75 11.42 0.64 -14.62
C ALA A 75 10.82 -0.73 -14.26
N TRP A 76 11.58 -1.80 -14.43
CA TRP A 76 11.14 -3.14 -14.08
C TRP A 76 10.94 -3.34 -12.57
N VAL A 77 11.75 -2.67 -11.71
CA VAL A 77 11.56 -2.69 -10.26
C VAL A 77 10.26 -1.98 -9.88
N TYR A 78 10.03 -0.80 -10.46
CA TYR A 78 8.79 -0.05 -10.26
C TYR A 78 7.55 -0.86 -10.67
N ILE A 79 7.59 -1.50 -11.84
CA ILE A 79 6.50 -2.36 -12.33
C ILE A 79 6.27 -3.54 -11.39
N ALA A 80 7.32 -4.18 -10.89
CA ALA A 80 7.21 -5.28 -9.93
C ALA A 80 6.56 -4.83 -8.61
N CYS A 81 6.96 -3.67 -8.08
CA CYS A 81 6.36 -3.10 -6.87
C CYS A 81 4.88 -2.74 -7.06
N LEU A 82 4.51 -2.15 -8.22
CA LEU A 82 3.12 -1.89 -8.54
C LEU A 82 2.29 -3.18 -8.66
N ALA A 83 2.81 -4.18 -9.37
CA ALA A 83 2.14 -5.47 -9.52
C ALA A 83 1.91 -6.13 -8.16
N TRP A 84 2.90 -6.08 -7.28
CA TRP A 84 2.78 -6.59 -5.91
C TRP A 84 1.68 -5.86 -5.11
N LEU A 85 1.62 -4.53 -5.17
CA LEU A 85 0.57 -3.75 -4.49
C LEU A 85 -0.83 -4.07 -5.03
N VAL A 86 -0.98 -4.21 -6.34
CA VAL A 86 -2.26 -4.59 -6.96
C VAL A 86 -2.68 -6.00 -6.52
N ILE A 87 -1.75 -6.95 -6.53
CA ILE A 87 -2.00 -8.32 -6.05
C ILE A 87 -2.42 -8.32 -4.59
N ASP A 88 -1.76 -7.55 -3.72
CA ASP A 88 -2.14 -7.42 -2.31
C ASP A 88 -3.57 -6.86 -2.17
N VAL A 89 -3.91 -5.78 -2.89
CA VAL A 89 -5.28 -5.22 -2.89
C VAL A 89 -6.31 -6.28 -3.28
N LEU A 90 -6.10 -6.98 -4.40
CA LEU A 90 -7.02 -8.02 -4.89
C LEU A 90 -7.14 -9.17 -3.89
N TRP A 91 -6.02 -9.58 -3.28
CA TRP A 91 -5.98 -10.63 -2.27
C TRP A 91 -6.74 -10.25 -1.00
N GLN A 92 -6.51 -9.04 -0.46
CA GLN A 92 -7.23 -8.54 0.70
C GLN A 92 -8.73 -8.39 0.42
N PHE A 93 -9.11 -7.93 -0.78
CA PHE A 93 -10.51 -7.86 -1.21
C PHE A 93 -11.17 -9.23 -1.26
N ARG A 94 -10.50 -10.23 -1.86
CA ARG A 94 -11.01 -11.60 -1.92
C ARG A 94 -11.24 -12.19 -0.54
N LYS A 95 -10.30 -11.98 0.40
CA LYS A 95 -10.45 -12.41 1.79
C LYS A 95 -11.59 -11.65 2.48
N LEU A 96 -11.69 -10.34 2.29
CA LEU A 96 -12.79 -9.53 2.83
C LEU A 96 -14.16 -10.01 2.34
N GLN A 97 -14.31 -10.31 1.05
CA GLN A 97 -15.54 -10.87 0.48
C GLN A 97 -15.88 -12.22 1.08
N HIS A 98 -14.90 -13.10 1.24
CA HIS A 98 -15.08 -14.41 1.87
C HIS A 98 -15.56 -14.28 3.32
N GLU A 99 -14.95 -13.37 4.09
CA GLU A 99 -15.32 -13.13 5.50
C GLU A 99 -16.71 -12.50 5.66
N ILE A 100 -17.15 -11.66 4.72
CA ILE A 100 -18.50 -11.07 4.72
C ILE A 100 -19.56 -12.15 4.43
N ILE A 101 -19.28 -13.09 3.52
CA ILE A 101 -20.24 -14.10 3.07
C ILE A 101 -20.29 -15.31 4.01
N ARG A 102 -19.15 -15.80 4.51
CA ARG A 102 -19.04 -17.06 5.29
C ARG A 102 -18.71 -16.85 6.76
N GLY A 103 -18.46 -15.61 7.19
CA GLY A 103 -17.88 -15.31 8.50
C GLY A 103 -16.35 -15.41 8.50
N PRO A 104 -15.67 -14.80 9.48
CA PRO A 104 -14.22 -14.69 9.52
C PRO A 104 -13.54 -16.05 9.60
N VAL A 105 -12.65 -16.31 8.64
CA VAL A 105 -11.70 -17.43 8.68
C VAL A 105 -10.54 -17.01 9.56
N ILE A 106 -10.48 -17.56 10.77
CA ILE A 106 -9.29 -17.44 11.62
C ILE A 106 -8.29 -18.45 11.06
N GLU A 107 -7.21 -17.97 10.42
CA GLU A 107 -6.11 -18.83 9.98
C GLU A 107 -5.55 -19.55 11.22
N GLY A 108 -5.84 -20.86 11.35
CA GLY A 108 -5.43 -21.68 12.50
C GLY A 108 -6.39 -22.80 12.92
N THR A 109 -7.62 -22.87 12.41
CA THR A 109 -8.50 -24.04 12.66
C THR A 109 -8.18 -25.16 11.66
N PRO A 110 -7.70 -26.34 12.10
CA PRO A 110 -7.67 -27.50 11.24
C PRO A 110 -9.13 -27.89 10.92
N GLU A 111 -9.37 -28.25 9.66
CA GLU A 111 -10.63 -28.91 9.25
C GLU A 111 -10.82 -30.25 9.98
#